data_AF-A0A061H187-F1
#
_entry.id   AF-A0A061H187-F1
#
_cell.length_a   1.000
_cell.length_b   1.000
_cell.length_c   1.000
_cell.angle_alpha   90.00
_cell.angle_beta   90.00
_cell.angle_gamma   90.00
#
_symmetry.space_group_name_H-M   'P 1'
#
loop_
_entity.id
_entity.type
_entity.pdbx_description
1 polymer ?
#
loop_
_entity_poly.entity_id
_entity_poly.type
_entity_poly.pdbx_seq_one_letter_code
_entity_poly.pdbx_strand_id
1 'polypeptide(L)'
;MDASSDVAFGPLGFFSRSGNQALRVNPPNADIALTRWGSDWLWAVFSIMAATTIGVLAWSTVEARRHRAFHYLFAAVLATASVAYFSMASDLGATPITVEFLHGAGTGSGVAGRPTRQIWYARYIDWTITTPLLLLSLLLITPMPLSSIWVVLFFDVLMVVCGLVGALVRTSYKWGYFTLACAALFYVLYSLFGPGVRGAGQYGSAFRNAYVAGISYLGFLFLLYPISWGLSEGGNVIGVSSEMVFFGVLDLLTKPAFCLFFLAMLSRCDYDALDLRSGKGSEVYGGEAGREAMGVGEPRHTVSAPPGHVEKVGETGPGIHAVPPPIDTSRPAQ
;
A
#
# COMPACT_ATOMS: atom_id res chain seq x y z
N MET A 1 26.98 -33.35 -66.24
CA MET A 1 26.07 -32.18 -66.17
C MET A 1 24.88 -32.62 -65.31
N ASP A 2 25.05 -32.85 -64.02
CA ASP A 2 25.58 -31.94 -63.00
C ASP A 2 24.83 -30.59 -63.03
N ALA A 3 24.26 -30.10 -61.93
CA ALA A 3 24.84 -30.14 -60.59
C ALA A 3 23.80 -30.34 -59.47
N SER A 4 24.26 -31.01 -58.41
CA SER A 4 23.68 -30.99 -57.07
C SER A 4 24.01 -29.69 -56.32
N SER A 5 23.07 -29.16 -55.54
CA SER A 5 23.41 -28.38 -54.33
C SER A 5 22.22 -28.27 -53.37
N ASP A 6 22.20 -29.20 -52.41
CA ASP A 6 22.02 -28.94 -50.98
C ASP A 6 20.76 -28.23 -50.45
N VAL A 7 19.86 -29.05 -49.91
CA VAL A 7 18.89 -28.66 -48.89
C VAL A 7 19.63 -28.41 -47.56
N ALA A 8 20.02 -27.16 -47.31
CA ALA A 8 20.65 -26.77 -46.06
C ALA A 8 19.64 -26.57 -44.91
N PHE A 9 19.20 -27.66 -44.27
CA PHE A 9 18.58 -27.59 -42.94
C PHE A 9 19.66 -27.28 -41.90
N GLY A 10 19.86 -26.00 -41.58
CA GLY A 10 20.78 -25.58 -40.53
C GLY A 10 20.29 -26.00 -39.13
N PRO A 11 21.11 -26.65 -38.30
CA PRO A 11 20.81 -26.81 -36.88
C PRO A 11 20.94 -25.47 -36.16
N LEU A 12 20.25 -25.29 -35.02
CA LEU A 12 20.11 -24.04 -34.23
C LEU A 12 18.95 -23.09 -34.61
N GLY A 13 17.78 -23.63 -34.96
CA GLY A 13 16.50 -22.92 -34.86
C GLY A 13 16.04 -22.64 -33.42
N PHE A 14 16.90 -22.15 -32.53
CA PHE A 14 16.63 -22.05 -31.08
C PHE A 14 16.12 -20.69 -30.58
N PHE A 15 16.02 -19.68 -31.45
CA PHE A 15 15.44 -18.38 -31.09
C PHE A 15 14.43 -17.89 -32.14
N SER A 16 13.30 -18.58 -32.25
CA SER A 16 12.06 -17.84 -32.48
C SER A 16 11.88 -16.92 -31.27
N ARG A 17 12.26 -15.64 -31.42
CA ARG A 17 11.94 -14.62 -30.41
C ARG A 17 10.42 -14.55 -30.35
N SER A 18 9.84 -15.19 -29.33
CA SER A 18 8.42 -15.08 -29.03
C SER A 18 8.15 -13.66 -28.54
N GLY A 19 8.08 -12.71 -29.48
CA GLY A 19 7.66 -11.35 -29.22
C GLY A 19 6.27 -11.38 -28.58
N ASN A 20 6.02 -10.40 -27.72
CA ASN A 20 4.83 -10.33 -26.88
C ASN A 20 3.53 -10.65 -27.65
N GLN A 21 2.87 -11.72 -27.20
CA GLN A 21 1.63 -12.22 -27.79
C GLN A 21 0.40 -11.89 -26.93
N ALA A 22 0.53 -11.10 -25.86
CA ALA A 22 -0.57 -10.77 -24.95
C ALA A 22 -1.82 -10.32 -25.72
N LEU A 23 -1.68 -9.30 -26.59
CA LEU A 23 -2.78 -8.75 -27.40
C LEU A 23 -3.33 -9.69 -28.50
N ARG A 24 -2.70 -10.86 -28.70
CA ARG A 24 -3.21 -11.92 -29.59
C ARG A 24 -3.99 -12.99 -28.82
N VAL A 25 -3.62 -13.23 -27.56
CA VAL A 25 -4.27 -14.20 -26.67
C VAL A 25 -5.49 -13.55 -26.02
N ASN A 26 -5.33 -12.33 -25.52
CA ASN A 26 -6.37 -11.49 -24.96
C ASN A 26 -6.51 -10.26 -25.90
N PRO A 27 -7.49 -10.24 -26.81
CA PRO A 27 -7.63 -9.14 -27.78
C PRO A 27 -8.28 -7.90 -27.14
N PRO A 28 -7.86 -6.68 -27.52
CA PRO A 28 -8.43 -5.44 -27.01
C PRO A 28 -9.93 -5.29 -27.18
N ASN A 29 -10.58 -4.75 -26.14
CA ASN A 29 -12.04 -4.66 -26.02
C ASN A 29 -12.65 -3.29 -26.37
N ALA A 30 -11.86 -2.36 -26.93
CA ALA A 30 -12.29 -1.00 -27.28
C ALA A 30 -11.68 -0.54 -28.62
N ASP A 31 -12.26 0.49 -29.25
CA ASP A 31 -11.75 1.06 -30.52
C ASP A 31 -10.42 1.80 -30.32
N ILE A 32 -10.28 2.52 -29.20
CA ILE A 32 -9.07 3.23 -28.77
C ILE A 32 -8.46 2.44 -27.60
N ALA A 33 -7.43 1.65 -27.89
CA ALA A 33 -6.94 0.62 -26.98
C ALA A 33 -5.40 0.47 -26.92
N LEU A 34 -4.95 -0.49 -26.12
CA LEU A 34 -3.54 -0.83 -25.95
C LEU A 34 -2.90 -1.32 -27.25
N THR A 35 -1.65 -0.91 -27.47
CA THR A 35 -0.82 -1.36 -28.59
C THR A 35 0.26 -2.31 -28.08
N ARG A 36 0.88 -3.10 -28.97
CA ARG A 36 1.89 -4.08 -28.57
C ARG A 36 3.03 -3.44 -27.77
N TRP A 37 3.54 -2.29 -28.19
CA TRP A 37 4.61 -1.58 -27.48
C TRP A 37 4.16 -1.04 -26.11
N GLY A 38 2.88 -0.68 -25.96
CA GLY A 38 2.30 -0.33 -24.66
C GLY A 38 2.24 -1.54 -23.72
N SER A 39 1.87 -2.71 -24.23
CA SER A 39 1.93 -3.98 -23.49
C SER A 39 3.38 -4.39 -23.16
N ASP A 40 4.33 -4.21 -24.07
CA ASP A 40 5.77 -4.44 -23.83
C ASP A 40 6.31 -3.58 -22.67
N TRP A 41 5.92 -2.29 -22.65
CA TRP A 41 6.23 -1.38 -21.55
C TRP A 41 5.63 -1.86 -20.22
N LEU A 42 4.37 -2.28 -20.20
CA LEU A 42 3.71 -2.77 -19.00
C LEU A 42 4.36 -4.06 -18.45
N TRP A 43 4.85 -4.95 -19.33
CA TRP A 43 5.67 -6.11 -18.92
C TRP A 43 6.99 -5.71 -18.27
N ALA A 44 7.63 -4.63 -18.73
CA ALA A 44 8.83 -4.09 -18.09
C ALA A 44 8.51 -3.51 -16.69
N VAL A 45 7.43 -2.73 -16.55
CA VAL A 45 6.99 -2.22 -15.24
C VAL A 45 6.64 -3.36 -14.28
N PHE A 46 5.88 -4.36 -14.73
CA PHE A 46 5.60 -5.59 -13.97
C PHE A 46 6.90 -6.24 -13.46
N SER A 47 7.89 -6.42 -14.35
CA SER A 47 9.15 -7.08 -14.00
C SER A 47 9.91 -6.31 -12.91
N ILE A 48 9.93 -4.97 -12.99
CA ILE A 48 10.57 -4.13 -11.97
C ILE A 48 9.81 -4.19 -10.64
N MET A 49 8.48 -4.12 -10.64
CA MET A 49 7.65 -4.24 -9.43
C MET A 49 7.87 -5.60 -8.75
N ALA A 50 7.84 -6.70 -9.51
CA ALA A 50 8.01 -8.06 -9.00
C ALA A 50 9.43 -8.30 -8.47
N ALA A 51 10.46 -7.90 -9.21
CA ALA A 51 11.85 -7.99 -8.76
C ALA A 51 12.11 -7.16 -7.49
N THR A 52 11.55 -5.95 -7.40
CA THR A 52 11.68 -5.10 -6.20
C THR A 52 10.93 -5.72 -5.02
N THR A 53 9.75 -6.33 -5.24
CA THR A 53 9.01 -7.06 -4.20
C THR A 53 9.89 -8.17 -3.60
N ILE A 54 10.51 -8.99 -4.44
CA ILE A 54 11.41 -10.07 -4.01
C ILE A 54 12.63 -9.51 -3.27
N GLY A 55 13.24 -8.44 -3.78
CA GLY A 55 14.39 -7.79 -3.14
C GLY A 55 14.08 -7.22 -1.76
N VAL A 56 12.93 -6.55 -1.58
CA VAL A 56 12.50 -5.99 -0.29
C VAL A 56 12.14 -7.10 0.70
N LEU A 57 11.50 -8.18 0.24
CA LEU A 57 11.24 -9.36 1.08
C LEU A 57 12.55 -10.04 1.50
N ALA A 58 13.52 -10.20 0.59
CA ALA A 58 14.84 -10.75 0.91
C ALA A 58 15.59 -9.88 1.94
N TRP A 59 15.63 -8.55 1.74
CA TRP A 59 16.20 -7.60 2.71
C TRP A 59 15.53 -7.71 4.09
N SER A 60 14.20 -7.86 4.13
CA SER A 60 13.49 -8.05 5.40
C SER A 60 13.94 -9.27 6.22
N THR A 61 14.58 -10.28 5.59
CA THR A 61 15.04 -11.48 6.31
C THR A 61 16.26 -11.24 7.19
N VAL A 62 17.17 -10.33 6.79
CA VAL A 62 18.38 -9.97 7.54
C VAL A 62 18.13 -8.85 8.56
N GLU A 63 17.02 -8.13 8.41
CA GLU A 63 16.65 -6.99 9.27
C GLU A 63 16.08 -7.44 10.63
N ALA A 64 16.25 -6.64 11.69
CA ALA A 64 15.71 -6.96 13.01
C ALA A 64 14.17 -7.01 12.97
N ARG A 65 13.51 -7.98 13.65
CA ARG A 65 12.04 -8.20 13.55
C ARG A 65 11.22 -6.91 13.69
N ARG A 66 11.60 -6.03 14.63
CA ARG A 66 10.95 -4.73 14.89
C ARG A 66 11.01 -3.73 13.73
N HIS A 67 12.03 -3.77 12.86
CA HIS A 67 12.14 -2.84 11.71
C HIS A 67 11.51 -3.41 10.42
N ARG A 68 11.00 -4.65 10.43
CA ARG A 68 10.39 -5.30 9.25
C ARG A 68 9.01 -4.76 8.87
N ALA A 69 8.34 -4.01 9.75
CA ALA A 69 6.98 -3.50 9.51
C ALA A 69 6.88 -2.69 8.19
N PHE A 70 7.81 -1.75 7.98
CA PHE A 70 7.85 -0.95 6.74
C PHE A 70 8.26 -1.78 5.52
N HIS A 71 9.15 -2.76 5.67
CA HIS A 71 9.51 -3.69 4.61
C HIS A 71 8.29 -4.49 4.13
N TYR A 72 7.48 -5.02 5.05
CA TYR A 72 6.25 -5.75 4.71
C TYR A 72 5.16 -4.83 4.12
N LEU A 73 5.02 -3.61 4.62
CA LEU A 73 4.12 -2.59 4.05
C LEU A 73 4.50 -2.30 2.59
N PHE A 74 5.78 -2.03 2.30
CA PHE A 74 6.21 -1.78 0.92
C PHE A 74 6.19 -3.03 0.05
N ALA A 75 6.46 -4.22 0.60
CA ALA A 75 6.29 -5.47 -0.14
C ALA A 75 4.82 -5.68 -0.54
N ALA A 76 3.85 -5.33 0.30
CA ALA A 76 2.43 -5.35 -0.06
C ALA A 76 2.09 -4.34 -1.17
N VAL A 77 2.66 -3.11 -1.11
CA VAL A 77 2.53 -2.11 -2.18
C VAL A 77 3.03 -2.67 -3.52
N LEU A 78 4.24 -3.23 -3.53
CA LEU A 78 4.89 -3.72 -4.75
C LEU A 78 4.25 -5.00 -5.28
N ALA A 79 3.79 -5.91 -4.40
CA ALA A 79 3.09 -7.12 -4.79
C ALA A 79 1.73 -6.80 -5.46
N THR A 80 0.92 -5.92 -4.86
CA THR A 80 -0.35 -5.50 -5.45
C THR A 80 -0.14 -4.83 -6.80
N ALA A 81 0.81 -3.90 -6.91
CA ALA A 81 1.16 -3.27 -8.17
C ALA A 81 1.63 -4.30 -9.22
N SER A 82 2.44 -5.29 -8.83
CA SER A 82 2.85 -6.37 -9.72
C SER A 82 1.64 -7.12 -10.32
N VAL A 83 0.63 -7.46 -9.50
CA VAL A 83 -0.58 -8.16 -9.99
C VAL A 83 -1.39 -7.27 -10.95
N ALA A 84 -1.51 -5.98 -10.66
CA ALA A 84 -2.20 -5.05 -11.56
C ALA A 84 -1.44 -4.83 -12.88
N TYR A 85 -0.12 -4.64 -12.84
CA TYR A 85 0.70 -4.50 -14.05
C TYR A 85 0.76 -5.79 -14.87
N PHE A 86 0.78 -6.98 -14.25
CA PHE A 86 0.60 -8.26 -14.95
C PHE A 86 -0.74 -8.31 -15.70
N SER A 87 -1.82 -7.90 -15.04
CA SER A 87 -3.16 -7.86 -15.62
C SER A 87 -3.20 -6.89 -16.82
N MET A 88 -2.75 -5.65 -16.64
CA MET A 88 -2.74 -4.62 -17.68
C MET A 88 -1.82 -5.00 -18.86
N ALA A 89 -0.63 -5.54 -18.60
CA ALA A 89 0.28 -6.02 -19.64
C ALA A 89 -0.33 -7.17 -20.46
N SER A 90 -1.15 -8.01 -19.81
CA SER A 90 -1.90 -9.10 -20.43
C SER A 90 -3.20 -8.66 -21.11
N ASP A 91 -3.50 -7.36 -21.18
CA ASP A 91 -4.76 -6.79 -21.68
C ASP A 91 -6.03 -7.18 -20.89
N LEU A 92 -5.84 -7.50 -19.61
CA LEU A 92 -6.90 -7.86 -18.66
C LEU A 92 -7.15 -6.70 -17.68
N GLY A 93 -8.38 -6.61 -17.17
CA GLY A 93 -8.72 -5.59 -16.17
C GLY A 93 -9.12 -4.23 -16.73
N ALA A 94 -9.68 -4.22 -17.94
CA ALA A 94 -10.20 -3.03 -18.61
C ALA A 94 -11.65 -3.17 -19.10
N THR A 95 -12.33 -2.04 -19.29
CA THR A 95 -13.69 -1.97 -19.85
C THR A 95 -13.81 -0.85 -20.90
N PRO A 96 -14.57 -1.03 -21.99
CA PRO A 96 -14.76 0.00 -23.01
C PRO A 96 -15.77 1.07 -22.60
N ILE A 97 -15.40 2.34 -22.66
CA ILE A 97 -16.27 3.49 -22.38
C ILE A 97 -16.30 4.44 -23.58
N THR A 98 -17.48 4.85 -24.03
CA THR A 98 -17.64 5.81 -25.14
C THR A 98 -17.02 7.17 -24.78
N VAL A 99 -16.20 7.74 -25.67
CA VAL A 99 -15.45 8.99 -25.38
C VAL A 99 -16.30 10.25 -25.50
N GLU A 100 -16.13 11.18 -24.56
CA GLU A 100 -16.73 12.53 -24.56
C GLU A 100 -16.09 13.46 -25.58
N PHE A 101 -14.80 13.29 -25.87
CA PHE A 101 -14.03 14.11 -26.82
C PHE A 101 -13.40 13.23 -27.90
N LEU A 102 -13.59 13.61 -29.17
CA LEU A 102 -13.18 12.79 -30.31
C LEU A 102 -11.71 13.00 -30.72
N HIS A 103 -11.18 14.22 -30.65
CA HIS A 103 -9.81 14.57 -31.09
C HIS A 103 -9.44 14.05 -32.49
N GLY A 104 -10.39 14.10 -33.43
CA GLY A 104 -10.21 13.61 -34.80
C GLY A 104 -10.35 12.10 -34.97
N ALA A 105 -10.65 11.34 -33.91
CA ALA A 105 -11.04 9.94 -34.03
C ALA A 105 -12.32 9.80 -34.86
N GLY A 106 -12.34 8.80 -35.74
CA GLY A 106 -13.49 8.49 -36.60
C GLY A 106 -14.64 7.82 -35.84
N THR A 107 -15.61 7.30 -36.59
CA THR A 107 -16.71 6.51 -36.03
C THR A 107 -16.21 5.20 -35.40
N GLY A 108 -16.86 4.75 -34.32
CA GLY A 108 -16.54 3.50 -33.64
C GLY A 108 -17.75 2.82 -33.00
N SER A 109 -17.50 1.80 -32.19
CA SER A 109 -18.49 0.85 -31.66
C SER A 109 -19.36 1.38 -30.51
N GLY A 110 -19.10 2.61 -30.04
CA GLY A 110 -19.81 3.23 -28.93
C GLY A 110 -21.10 3.97 -29.32
N VAL A 111 -21.67 4.64 -28.32
CA VAL A 111 -22.99 5.28 -28.46
C VAL A 111 -22.97 6.41 -29.48
N ALA A 112 -24.01 6.47 -30.31
CA ALA A 112 -24.13 7.40 -31.44
C ALA A 112 -22.97 7.30 -32.46
N GLY A 113 -22.40 6.09 -32.62
CA GLY A 113 -21.28 5.85 -33.55
C GLY A 113 -19.96 6.46 -33.11
N ARG A 114 -19.84 6.89 -31.85
CA ARG A 114 -18.61 7.47 -31.29
C ARG A 114 -17.69 6.34 -30.80
N PRO A 115 -16.36 6.49 -30.87
CA PRO A 115 -15.45 5.44 -30.46
C PRO A 115 -15.47 5.19 -28.95
N THR A 116 -15.19 3.95 -28.58
CA THR A 116 -14.91 3.50 -27.22
C THR A 116 -13.43 3.60 -26.91
N ARG A 117 -13.11 3.86 -25.64
CA ARG A 117 -11.76 3.86 -25.10
C ARG A 117 -11.64 2.82 -24.01
N GLN A 118 -10.51 2.14 -23.98
CA GLN A 118 -10.15 1.19 -22.93
C GLN A 118 -9.87 1.94 -21.62
N ILE A 119 -10.65 1.67 -20.57
CA ILE A 119 -10.55 2.25 -19.22
C ILE A 119 -10.08 1.17 -18.24
N TRP A 120 -9.04 1.45 -17.47
CA TRP A 120 -8.26 0.42 -16.76
C TRP A 120 -8.61 0.32 -15.29
N TYR A 121 -9.76 -0.29 -14.99
CA TYR A 121 -10.24 -0.44 -13.61
C TYR A 121 -9.25 -1.22 -12.71
N ALA A 122 -8.42 -2.12 -13.25
CA ALA A 122 -7.36 -2.79 -12.49
C ALA A 122 -6.34 -1.82 -11.86
N ARG A 123 -6.06 -0.68 -12.50
CA ARG A 123 -5.18 0.37 -11.96
C ARG A 123 -5.77 1.02 -10.71
N TYR A 124 -7.07 1.26 -10.72
CA TYR A 124 -7.78 1.82 -9.58
C TYR A 124 -7.90 0.81 -8.42
N ILE A 125 -7.96 -0.49 -8.70
CA ILE A 125 -7.87 -1.54 -7.68
C ILE A 125 -6.48 -1.55 -7.03
N ASP A 126 -5.40 -1.41 -7.82
CA ASP A 126 -4.04 -1.19 -7.28
C ASP A 126 -4.02 0.04 -6.36
N TRP A 127 -4.36 1.21 -6.89
CA TRP A 127 -4.30 2.46 -6.13
C TRP A 127 -5.13 2.43 -4.84
N THR A 128 -6.34 1.85 -4.86
CA THR A 128 -7.20 1.71 -3.67
C THR A 128 -6.51 0.97 -2.51
N ILE A 129 -5.54 0.11 -2.81
CA ILE A 129 -4.74 -0.63 -1.83
C ILE A 129 -3.40 0.07 -1.58
N THR A 130 -2.73 0.57 -2.62
CA THR A 130 -1.35 1.02 -2.54
C THR A 130 -1.18 2.47 -2.12
N THR A 131 -2.08 3.39 -2.48
CA THR A 131 -1.99 4.78 -2.01
C THR A 131 -2.23 4.90 -0.50
N PRO A 132 -3.19 4.16 0.13
CA PRO A 132 -3.32 4.20 1.59
C PRO A 132 -2.10 3.61 2.31
N LEU A 133 -1.47 2.57 1.76
CA LEU A 133 -0.25 2.01 2.35
C LEU A 133 0.94 2.98 2.22
N LEU A 134 1.15 3.61 1.06
CA LEU A 134 2.17 4.65 0.88
C LEU A 134 1.98 5.80 1.87
N LEU A 135 0.76 6.29 2.05
CA LEU A 135 0.44 7.33 3.05
C LEU A 135 0.64 6.84 4.48
N LEU A 136 0.24 5.60 4.79
CA LEU A 136 0.44 5.00 6.10
C LEU A 136 1.94 4.90 6.45
N SER A 137 2.82 4.61 5.49
CA SER A 137 4.28 4.60 5.72
C SER A 137 4.83 5.96 6.18
N LEU A 138 4.25 7.06 5.69
CA LEU A 138 4.59 8.41 6.14
C LEU A 138 3.94 8.73 7.49
N LEU A 139 2.67 8.36 7.68
CA LEU A 139 1.91 8.70 8.89
C LEU A 139 2.39 7.92 10.13
N LEU A 140 2.85 6.67 9.97
CA LEU A 140 3.40 5.85 11.07
C LEU A 140 4.69 6.40 11.68
N ILE A 141 5.38 7.35 11.03
CA ILE A 141 6.53 8.07 11.60
C ILE A 141 6.17 9.46 12.14
N THR A 142 4.88 9.71 12.39
CA THR A 142 4.37 10.95 12.98
C THR A 142 3.49 10.66 14.20
N PRO A 143 3.44 11.56 15.19
CA PRO A 143 2.57 11.46 16.36
C PRO A 143 1.10 11.82 16.02
N MET A 144 0.67 11.63 14.77
CA MET A 144 -0.70 11.95 14.38
C MET A 144 -1.67 10.96 15.04
N PRO A 145 -2.77 11.43 15.65
CA PRO A 145 -3.72 10.55 16.30
C PRO A 145 -4.37 9.62 15.27
N LEU A 146 -4.67 8.38 15.68
CA LEU A 146 -5.22 7.34 14.81
C LEU A 146 -6.50 7.80 14.07
N SER A 147 -7.31 8.65 14.69
CA SER A 147 -8.48 9.26 14.05
C SER A 147 -8.11 10.14 12.86
N SER A 148 -7.08 10.99 12.97
CA SER A 148 -6.58 11.79 11.84
C SER A 148 -5.95 10.92 10.76
N ILE A 149 -5.19 9.88 11.13
CA ILE A 149 -4.65 8.91 10.17
C ILE A 149 -5.80 8.26 9.38
N TRP A 150 -6.81 7.75 10.07
CA TRP A 150 -7.99 7.12 9.45
C TRP A 150 -8.71 8.06 8.48
N VAL A 151 -8.94 9.33 8.85
CA VAL A 151 -9.59 10.31 7.96
C VAL A 151 -8.73 10.57 6.72
N VAL A 152 -7.40 10.69 6.84
CA VAL A 152 -6.51 10.85 5.67
C VAL A 152 -6.60 9.65 4.72
N LEU A 153 -6.57 8.42 5.26
CA LEU A 153 -6.69 7.21 4.44
C LEU A 153 -8.08 7.08 3.79
N PHE A 154 -9.14 7.51 4.48
CA PHE A 154 -10.49 7.57 3.91
C PHE A 154 -10.59 8.53 2.72
N PHE A 155 -10.04 9.75 2.85
CA PHE A 155 -10.03 10.72 1.75
C PHE A 155 -9.15 10.27 0.57
N ASP A 156 -8.06 9.54 0.83
CA ASP A 156 -7.25 8.91 -0.22
C ASP A 156 -8.03 7.83 -1.00
N VAL A 157 -8.74 6.93 -0.31
CA VAL A 157 -9.64 5.97 -0.97
C VAL A 157 -10.76 6.67 -1.72
N LEU A 158 -11.36 7.73 -1.15
CA LEU A 158 -12.40 8.53 -1.80
C LEU A 158 -11.90 9.18 -3.10
N MET A 159 -10.66 9.70 -3.10
CA MET A 159 -10.00 10.22 -4.31
C MET A 159 -9.94 9.15 -5.41
N VAL A 160 -9.45 7.94 -5.09
CA VAL A 160 -9.32 6.85 -6.07
C VAL A 160 -10.69 6.38 -6.59
N VAL A 161 -11.69 6.25 -5.70
CA VAL A 161 -13.06 5.87 -6.07
C VAL A 161 -13.70 6.92 -6.98
N CYS A 162 -13.55 8.21 -6.68
CA CYS A 162 -14.04 9.29 -7.55
C CYS A 162 -13.33 9.27 -8.91
N GLY A 163 -12.01 9.03 -8.95
CA GLY A 163 -11.27 8.87 -10.20
C GLY A 163 -11.78 7.72 -11.07
N LEU A 164 -12.02 6.55 -10.47
CA LEU A 164 -12.57 5.37 -11.17
C LEU A 164 -13.98 5.65 -11.72
N VAL A 165 -14.89 6.12 -10.87
CA VAL A 165 -16.27 6.39 -11.31
C VAL A 165 -16.29 7.47 -12.39
N GLY A 166 -15.45 8.50 -12.29
CA GLY A 166 -15.28 9.51 -13.35
C GLY A 166 -14.80 8.90 -14.67
N ALA A 167 -13.84 7.97 -14.65
CA ALA A 167 -13.32 7.32 -15.85
C ALA A 167 -14.37 6.43 -16.54
N LEU A 168 -15.31 5.87 -15.77
CA LEU A 168 -16.44 5.08 -16.26
C LEU A 168 -17.62 5.92 -16.77
N VAL A 169 -17.61 7.24 -16.58
CA VAL A 169 -18.67 8.14 -17.05
C VAL A 169 -18.37 8.67 -18.46
N ARG A 170 -19.30 8.41 -19.39
CA ARG A 170 -19.21 8.83 -20.81
C ARG A 170 -19.63 10.27 -21.11
N THR A 171 -20.16 11.00 -20.12
CA THR A 171 -20.69 12.37 -20.25
C THR A 171 -19.85 13.35 -19.44
N SER A 172 -20.09 14.65 -19.60
CA SER A 172 -19.40 15.72 -18.87
C SER A 172 -19.55 15.63 -17.34
N TYR A 173 -20.45 14.79 -16.81
CA TYR A 173 -20.54 14.49 -15.38
C TYR A 173 -19.24 13.90 -14.81
N LYS A 174 -18.36 13.32 -15.65
CA LYS A 174 -17.02 12.87 -15.24
C LYS A 174 -16.21 13.96 -14.55
N TRP A 175 -16.39 15.22 -14.95
CA TRP A 175 -15.65 16.37 -14.41
C TRP A 175 -16.11 16.74 -12.99
N GLY A 176 -17.35 16.39 -12.62
CA GLY A 176 -17.81 16.46 -11.24
C GLY A 176 -17.03 15.49 -10.34
N TYR A 177 -16.92 14.22 -10.77
CA TYR A 177 -16.12 13.21 -10.07
C TYR A 177 -14.63 13.57 -10.02
N PHE A 178 -14.06 14.10 -11.11
CA PHE A 178 -12.68 14.61 -11.14
C PHE A 178 -12.47 15.74 -10.12
N THR A 179 -13.41 16.68 -10.02
CA THR A 179 -13.34 17.78 -9.06
C THR A 179 -13.40 17.27 -7.62
N LEU A 180 -14.26 16.29 -7.33
CA LEU A 180 -14.33 15.64 -6.02
C LEU A 180 -13.03 14.88 -5.68
N ALA A 181 -12.45 14.17 -6.66
CA ALA A 181 -11.16 13.50 -6.49
C ALA A 181 -10.02 14.50 -6.19
N CYS A 182 -9.97 15.62 -6.90
CA CYS A 182 -9.00 16.68 -6.65
C CYS A 182 -9.19 17.33 -5.28
N ALA A 183 -10.43 17.59 -4.86
CA ALA A 183 -10.71 18.12 -3.51
C ALA A 183 -10.26 17.16 -2.40
N ALA A 184 -10.48 15.86 -2.58
CA ALA A 184 -9.99 14.82 -1.67
C ALA A 184 -8.45 14.75 -1.65
N LEU A 185 -7.78 14.84 -2.80
CA LEU A 185 -6.32 14.95 -2.89
C LEU A 185 -5.79 16.18 -2.13
N PHE A 186 -6.40 17.35 -2.32
CA PHE A 186 -5.99 18.56 -1.60
C PHE A 186 -6.20 18.44 -0.08
N TYR A 187 -7.23 17.73 0.39
CA TYR A 187 -7.40 17.42 1.80
C TYR A 187 -6.28 16.51 2.35
N VAL A 188 -5.90 15.46 1.60
CA VAL A 188 -4.77 14.59 1.93
C VAL A 188 -3.48 15.40 2.02
N LEU A 189 -3.16 16.20 1.00
CA LEU A 189 -1.95 17.04 0.96
C LEU A 189 -1.94 18.08 2.10
N TYR A 190 -3.06 18.75 2.37
CA TYR A 190 -3.20 19.67 3.52
C TYR A 190 -2.89 18.96 4.85
N SER A 191 -3.38 17.74 5.02
CA SER A 191 -3.21 16.97 6.27
C SER A 191 -1.76 16.53 6.49
N LEU A 192 -1.04 16.20 5.41
CA LEU A 192 0.38 15.84 5.44
C LEU A 192 1.28 17.07 5.66
N PHE A 193 1.15 18.09 4.80
CA PHE A 193 1.99 19.30 4.84
C PHE A 193 1.69 20.23 6.03
N GLY A 194 0.47 20.19 6.58
CA GLY A 194 0.07 20.97 7.74
C GLY A 194 0.29 20.22 9.07
N PRO A 195 -0.72 19.47 9.58
CA PRO A 195 -0.61 18.67 10.79
C PRO A 195 0.60 17.73 10.84
N GLY A 196 0.85 16.97 9.77
CA GLY A 196 1.93 15.98 9.72
C GLY A 196 3.32 16.58 9.90
N VAL A 197 3.68 17.62 9.14
CA VAL A 197 4.97 18.33 9.27
C VAL A 197 5.17 18.91 10.67
N ARG A 198 4.13 19.47 11.28
CA ARG A 198 4.19 19.99 12.66
C ARG A 198 4.46 18.88 13.70
N GLY A 199 3.93 17.68 13.47
CA GLY A 199 4.13 16.52 14.35
C GLY A 199 5.47 15.80 14.16
N ALA A 200 5.98 15.71 12.93
CA ALA A 200 7.10 14.84 12.55
C ALA A 200 8.43 15.09 13.31
N GLY A 201 8.57 16.22 14.01
CA GLY A 201 9.71 16.51 14.89
C GLY A 201 9.74 15.74 16.21
N GLN A 202 8.62 15.19 16.69
CA GLN A 202 8.51 14.68 18.07
C GLN A 202 9.33 13.41 18.32
N TYR A 203 9.48 12.53 17.33
CA TYR A 203 10.32 11.32 17.43
C TYR A 203 11.80 11.57 17.09
N GLY A 204 12.19 12.82 16.82
CA GLY A 204 13.57 13.22 16.54
C GLY A 204 13.80 13.78 15.13
N SER A 205 14.99 14.35 14.93
CA SER A 205 15.35 15.04 13.69
C SER A 205 15.46 14.10 12.47
N ALA A 206 15.85 12.84 12.69
CA ALA A 206 15.92 11.83 11.62
C ALA A 206 14.54 11.54 11.02
N PHE A 207 13.53 11.25 11.85
CA PHE A 207 12.15 11.06 11.40
C PHE A 207 11.56 12.30 10.76
N ARG A 208 11.81 13.50 11.31
CA ARG A 208 11.39 14.76 10.68
C ARG A 208 11.94 14.89 9.26
N ASN A 209 13.23 14.60 9.07
CA ASN A 209 13.88 14.69 7.77
C ASN A 209 13.36 13.62 6.80
N ALA A 210 13.14 12.38 7.26
CA ALA A 210 12.53 11.30 6.48
C ALA A 210 11.10 11.67 6.06
N TYR A 211 10.28 12.15 6.99
CA TYR A 211 8.91 12.57 6.73
C TYR A 211 8.84 13.72 5.73
N VAL A 212 9.55 14.82 5.98
CA VAL A 212 9.52 16.01 5.11
C VAL A 212 10.00 15.66 3.70
N ALA A 213 11.11 14.92 3.57
CA ALA A 213 11.59 14.50 2.25
C ALA A 213 10.60 13.54 1.56
N GLY A 214 9.99 12.63 2.32
CA GLY A 214 9.01 11.67 1.80
C GLY A 214 7.70 12.32 1.33
N ILE A 215 7.12 13.25 2.09
CA ILE A 215 5.92 13.99 1.65
C ILE A 215 6.22 14.94 0.50
N SER A 216 7.43 15.54 0.44
CA SER A 216 7.82 16.39 -0.69
C SER A 216 7.95 15.57 -1.98
N TYR A 217 8.51 14.36 -1.88
CA TYR A 217 8.64 13.42 -2.99
C TYR A 217 7.27 12.94 -3.48
N LEU A 218 6.46 12.31 -2.61
CA LEU A 218 5.16 11.75 -3.00
C LEU A 218 4.13 12.84 -3.31
N GLY A 219 4.08 13.93 -2.54
CA GLY A 219 3.13 15.02 -2.75
C GLY A 219 3.31 15.71 -4.11
N PHE A 220 4.55 15.89 -4.56
CA PHE A 220 4.82 16.36 -5.93
C PHE A 220 4.33 15.39 -7.00
N LEU A 221 4.65 14.09 -6.86
CA LEU A 221 4.24 13.08 -7.84
C LEU A 221 2.72 12.87 -7.86
N PHE A 222 2.05 12.93 -6.71
CA PHE A 222 0.59 12.79 -6.59
C PHE A 222 -0.16 13.88 -7.37
N LEU A 223 0.38 15.09 -7.46
CA LEU A 223 -0.18 16.17 -8.29
C LEU A 223 -0.11 15.89 -9.81
N LEU A 224 0.73 14.95 -10.26
CA LEU A 224 0.84 14.58 -11.67
C LEU A 224 -0.19 13.52 -12.10
N TYR A 225 -0.71 12.71 -11.17
CA TYR A 225 -1.77 11.73 -11.45
C TYR A 225 -3.07 12.35 -12.00
N PRO A 226 -3.66 13.41 -11.40
CA PRO A 226 -4.86 14.05 -11.96
C PRO A 226 -4.59 14.77 -13.30
N ILE A 227 -3.35 15.20 -13.56
CA ILE A 227 -2.95 15.74 -14.88
C ILE A 227 -2.98 14.63 -15.93
N SER A 228 -2.36 13.47 -15.64
CA SER A 228 -2.42 12.29 -16.51
C SER A 228 -3.87 11.85 -16.74
N TRP A 229 -4.70 11.79 -15.70
CA TRP A 229 -6.13 11.47 -15.80
C TRP A 229 -6.89 12.45 -16.71
N GLY A 230 -6.70 13.75 -16.50
CA GLY A 230 -7.34 14.81 -17.28
C GLY A 230 -6.97 14.76 -18.77
N LEU A 231 -5.72 14.42 -19.08
CA LEU A 231 -5.26 14.21 -20.46
C LEU A 231 -5.74 12.89 -21.07
N SER A 232 -6.05 11.86 -20.26
CA SER A 232 -6.26 10.49 -20.74
C SER A 232 -7.71 10.02 -20.66
N GLU A 233 -8.17 9.55 -19.50
CA GLU A 233 -9.52 9.00 -19.29
C GLU A 233 -10.59 10.10 -19.18
N GLY A 234 -10.19 11.29 -18.71
CA GLY A 234 -11.00 12.50 -18.71
C GLY A 234 -11.21 13.04 -20.12
N GLY A 235 -10.16 13.69 -20.65
CA GLY A 235 -10.17 14.43 -21.90
C GLY A 235 -9.93 13.61 -23.17
N ASN A 236 -9.43 12.38 -23.12
CA ASN A 236 -9.07 11.60 -24.32
C ASN A 236 -8.12 12.35 -25.28
N VAL A 237 -7.14 13.09 -24.73
CA VAL A 237 -6.10 13.83 -25.47
C VAL A 237 -4.91 12.92 -25.79
N ILE A 238 -4.53 12.06 -24.84
CA ILE A 238 -3.48 11.04 -25.04
C ILE A 238 -4.08 9.63 -25.21
N GLY A 239 -3.53 8.88 -26.16
CA GLY A 239 -3.92 7.49 -26.42
C GLY A 239 -3.56 6.54 -25.27
N VAL A 240 -4.23 5.39 -25.21
CA VAL A 240 -4.13 4.42 -24.10
C VAL A 240 -2.68 3.96 -23.85
N SER A 241 -1.89 3.72 -24.88
CA SER A 241 -0.48 3.29 -24.68
C SER A 241 0.41 4.43 -24.14
N SER A 242 0.12 5.69 -24.48
CA SER A 242 0.83 6.86 -23.95
C SER A 242 0.45 7.14 -22.50
N GLU A 243 -0.82 6.93 -22.14
CA GLU A 243 -1.29 6.92 -20.74
C GLU A 243 -0.54 5.87 -19.91
N MET A 244 -0.34 4.66 -20.45
CA MET A 244 0.39 3.60 -19.77
C MET A 244 1.86 3.94 -19.52
N VAL A 245 2.49 4.69 -20.42
CA VAL A 245 3.84 5.25 -20.16
C VAL A 245 3.78 6.28 -19.04
N PHE A 246 2.81 7.22 -19.06
CA PHE A 246 2.71 8.26 -18.05
C PHE A 246 2.47 7.67 -16.65
N PHE A 247 1.40 6.89 -16.46
CA PHE A 247 1.14 6.24 -15.16
C PHE A 247 2.21 5.21 -14.79
N GLY A 248 2.78 4.48 -15.76
CA GLY A 248 3.89 3.56 -15.51
C GLY A 248 5.14 4.24 -14.95
N VAL A 249 5.53 5.40 -15.50
CA VAL A 249 6.64 6.20 -14.97
C VAL A 249 6.31 6.75 -13.58
N LEU A 250 5.10 7.27 -13.37
CA LEU A 250 4.67 7.75 -12.05
C LEU A 250 4.68 6.63 -11.01
N ASP A 251 4.16 5.44 -11.34
CA ASP A 251 4.13 4.29 -10.44
C ASP A 251 5.53 3.73 -10.15
N LEU A 252 6.44 3.70 -11.13
CA LEU A 252 7.84 3.34 -10.88
C LEU A 252 8.53 4.30 -9.90
N LEU A 253 8.15 5.59 -9.91
CA LEU A 253 8.66 6.57 -8.98
C LEU A 253 7.99 6.46 -7.59
N THR A 254 6.66 6.42 -7.52
CA THR A 254 5.91 6.39 -6.26
C THR A 254 5.93 5.04 -5.53
N LYS A 255 6.23 3.94 -6.21
CA LYS A 255 6.24 2.59 -5.61
C LYS A 255 7.67 2.06 -5.39
N PRO A 256 8.43 1.50 -6.35
CA PRO A 256 9.74 0.91 -6.08
C PRO A 256 10.82 1.96 -5.77
N ALA A 257 10.89 3.08 -6.49
CA ALA A 257 11.90 4.10 -6.20
C ALA A 257 11.65 4.76 -4.83
N PHE A 258 10.41 5.16 -4.53
CA PHE A 258 10.04 5.67 -3.21
C PHE A 258 10.28 4.66 -2.09
N CYS A 259 9.92 3.38 -2.27
CA CYS A 259 10.19 2.31 -1.31
C CYS A 259 11.68 2.24 -0.93
N LEU A 260 12.56 2.11 -1.92
CA LEU A 260 14.00 2.00 -1.70
C LEU A 260 14.58 3.27 -1.06
N PHE A 261 14.13 4.44 -1.52
CA PHE A 261 14.50 5.74 -0.95
C PHE A 261 14.06 5.85 0.53
N PHE A 262 12.81 5.52 0.84
CA PHE A 262 12.24 5.73 2.16
C PHE A 262 12.78 4.71 3.17
N LEU A 263 12.96 3.43 2.79
CA LEU A 263 13.65 2.44 3.62
C LEU A 263 15.10 2.86 3.93
N ALA A 264 15.82 3.44 2.95
CA ALA A 264 17.17 3.96 3.17
C ALA A 264 17.24 5.24 4.03
N MET A 265 16.14 6.00 4.13
CA MET A 265 15.99 7.10 5.09
C MET A 265 15.65 6.56 6.49
N LEU A 266 14.74 5.60 6.58
CA LEU A 266 14.32 5.00 7.85
C LEU A 266 15.42 4.18 8.53
N SER A 267 16.35 3.57 7.79
CA SER A 267 17.51 2.85 8.35
C SER A 267 18.47 3.73 9.17
N ARG A 268 18.27 5.06 9.17
CA ARG A 268 18.99 6.05 9.98
C ARG A 268 18.18 6.54 11.19
N CYS A 269 16.97 6.05 11.37
CA CYS A 269 16.05 6.47 12.43
C CYS A 269 16.05 5.46 13.58
N ASP A 270 15.81 5.93 14.80
CA ASP A 270 15.65 5.07 15.96
C ASP A 270 14.22 4.54 16.05
N TYR A 271 14.01 3.30 15.63
CA TYR A 271 12.70 2.66 15.63
C TYR A 271 12.11 2.48 17.04
N ASP A 272 12.94 2.45 18.08
CA ASP A 272 12.44 2.28 19.46
C ASP A 272 11.66 3.52 19.93
N ALA A 273 11.86 4.68 19.30
CA ALA A 273 11.08 5.90 19.53
C ALA A 273 9.64 5.87 19.00
N LEU A 274 9.28 4.92 18.12
CA LEU A 274 7.92 4.83 17.53
C LEU A 274 6.93 3.99 18.36
N ASP A 275 7.42 3.20 19.32
CA ASP A 275 6.66 2.28 20.18
C ASP A 275 5.60 1.41 19.48
N LEU A 276 5.87 0.99 18.23
CA LEU A 276 4.98 0.17 17.39
C LEU A 276 4.91 -1.30 17.87
N ARG A 277 4.43 -1.55 19.08
CA ARG A 277 4.22 -2.90 19.64
C ARG A 277 2.91 -3.48 19.13
N SER A 278 2.92 -4.70 18.57
CA SER A 278 1.69 -5.41 18.22
C SER A 278 0.92 -5.93 19.43
N GLY A 279 1.55 -6.04 20.62
CA GLY A 279 0.94 -6.51 21.86
C GLY A 279 0.55 -7.99 21.84
N LYS A 280 1.01 -8.76 20.84
CA LYS A 280 0.71 -10.18 20.68
C LYS A 280 1.79 -11.01 21.34
N GLY A 281 1.43 -12.12 21.98
CA GLY A 281 2.36 -12.99 22.71
C GLY A 281 3.57 -13.48 21.88
N SER A 282 3.44 -13.55 20.54
CA SER A 282 4.53 -13.84 19.61
C SER A 282 5.70 -12.83 19.64
N GLU A 283 5.47 -11.60 20.11
CA GLU A 283 6.54 -10.62 20.37
C GLU A 283 7.23 -10.91 21.71
N VAL A 284 6.45 -11.25 22.75
CA VAL A 284 6.95 -11.55 24.10
C VAL A 284 7.87 -12.75 24.11
N TYR A 285 7.53 -13.84 23.40
CA TYR A 285 8.39 -15.01 23.24
C TYR A 285 9.68 -14.74 22.43
N GLY A 286 9.81 -13.58 21.78
CA GLY A 286 11.01 -13.18 21.03
C GLY A 286 11.89 -12.14 21.73
N GLY A 287 11.40 -11.50 22.80
CA GLY A 287 12.13 -10.51 23.58
C GLY A 287 12.85 -11.12 24.79
N GLU A 288 13.70 -10.32 25.45
CA GLU A 288 14.48 -10.78 26.61
C GLU A 288 13.60 -11.24 27.79
N ALA A 289 12.40 -10.66 27.95
CA ALA A 289 11.39 -11.12 28.91
C ALA A 289 10.96 -12.59 28.69
N GLY A 290 11.00 -13.10 27.45
CA GLY A 290 10.74 -14.50 27.13
C GLY A 290 11.89 -15.45 27.54
N ARG A 291 13.11 -14.91 27.75
CA ARG A 291 14.24 -15.67 28.30
C ARG A 291 14.18 -15.76 29.82
N GLU A 292 13.78 -14.69 30.52
CA GLU A 292 13.54 -14.73 31.97
C GLU A 292 12.40 -15.69 32.33
N ALA A 293 11.32 -15.71 31.54
CA ALA A 293 10.22 -16.66 31.72
C ALA A 293 10.58 -18.14 31.47
N MET A 294 11.74 -18.41 30.83
CA MET A 294 12.32 -19.74 30.67
C MET A 294 13.57 -19.95 31.55
N GLY A 295 13.76 -19.11 32.58
CA GLY A 295 14.78 -19.29 33.60
C GLY A 295 14.62 -20.64 34.31
N VAL A 296 15.56 -21.54 34.07
CA VAL A 296 15.56 -22.92 34.58
C VAL A 296 15.55 -22.92 36.11
N GLY A 297 14.45 -23.38 36.71
CA GLY A 297 14.41 -23.70 38.13
C GLY A 297 15.22 -24.97 38.42
N GLU A 298 16.35 -24.84 39.10
CA GLU A 298 17.11 -26.01 39.60
C GLU A 298 16.26 -26.82 40.60
N PRO A 299 16.18 -28.16 40.45
CA PRO A 299 15.52 -29.01 41.44
C PRO A 299 16.44 -29.23 42.64
N ARG A 300 16.26 -28.45 43.72
CA ARG A 300 16.88 -28.75 45.02
C ARG A 300 16.25 -29.99 45.64
N HIS A 301 16.91 -31.13 45.48
CA HIS A 301 16.70 -32.30 46.32
C HIS A 301 17.22 -32.04 47.74
N THR A 302 16.35 -32.18 48.74
CA THR A 302 16.75 -32.38 50.15
C THR A 302 15.89 -33.49 50.77
N VAL A 303 16.54 -34.44 51.42
CA VAL A 303 15.94 -35.65 52.04
C VAL A 303 16.23 -35.63 53.56
N SER A 304 15.43 -36.39 54.31
CA SER A 304 15.56 -36.84 55.72
C SER A 304 15.17 -35.91 56.90
N ALA A 305 13.89 -36.05 57.30
CA ALA A 305 13.41 -36.64 58.59
C ALA A 305 13.38 -35.85 59.94
N PRO A 306 12.47 -36.21 60.89
CA PRO A 306 12.07 -35.44 62.11
C PRO A 306 12.36 -36.25 63.43
N PRO A 307 11.69 -36.12 64.62
CA PRO A 307 10.64 -35.18 65.14
C PRO A 307 10.78 -34.66 66.61
N GLY A 308 9.83 -33.80 67.06
CA GLY A 308 9.44 -33.55 68.48
C GLY A 308 9.64 -32.10 69.01
N HIS A 309 8.98 -31.59 70.08
CA HIS A 309 7.73 -31.95 70.80
C HIS A 309 7.37 -30.81 71.84
N VAL A 310 6.09 -30.37 71.96
CA VAL A 310 5.45 -29.54 73.06
C VAL A 310 6.08 -28.15 73.44
N GLU A 311 5.45 -27.13 74.07
CA GLU A 311 4.10 -26.84 74.65
C GLU A 311 3.71 -25.31 74.60
N LYS A 312 2.47 -24.99 75.04
CA LYS A 312 1.65 -23.73 75.17
C LYS A 312 2.36 -22.45 75.70
N VAL A 313 1.82 -21.21 75.64
CA VAL A 313 0.54 -20.58 76.11
C VAL A 313 0.31 -19.22 75.37
N GLY A 314 -0.87 -18.58 75.18
CA GLY A 314 -2.26 -18.85 75.62
C GLY A 314 -3.33 -17.81 75.17
N GLU A 315 -4.06 -17.19 76.13
CA GLU A 315 -5.39 -16.50 76.01
C GLU A 315 -5.30 -14.95 75.85
N THR A 316 -6.29 -14.19 75.31
CA THR A 316 -7.73 -14.04 75.69
C THR A 316 -8.59 -13.38 74.55
N GLY A 317 -9.94 -13.45 74.63
CA GLY A 317 -10.92 -12.73 73.76
C GLY A 317 -11.98 -11.97 74.61
N PRO A 318 -13.29 -11.81 74.22
CA PRO A 318 -13.96 -11.67 72.91
C PRO A 318 -15.09 -10.57 72.85
N GLY A 319 -15.85 -10.42 71.74
CA GLY A 319 -17.10 -9.60 71.61
C GLY A 319 -17.03 -8.55 70.45
N ILE A 320 -17.77 -8.57 69.32
CA ILE A 320 -19.19 -8.74 68.90
C ILE A 320 -20.08 -7.47 69.06
N HIS A 321 -20.83 -7.14 67.98
CA HIS A 321 -21.86 -6.08 67.77
C HIS A 321 -21.36 -4.64 67.44
N ALA A 322 -21.98 -3.83 66.56
CA ALA A 322 -23.24 -3.95 65.78
C ALA A 322 -23.19 -3.20 64.42
N VAL A 323 -24.18 -3.45 63.55
CA VAL A 323 -24.50 -2.69 62.32
C VAL A 323 -25.80 -1.88 62.53
N PRO A 324 -25.88 -0.62 62.07
CA PRO A 324 -27.12 -0.11 61.43
C PRO A 324 -26.81 0.92 60.29
N PRO A 325 -27.79 1.66 59.72
CA PRO A 325 -28.64 1.26 58.59
C PRO A 325 -28.50 2.23 57.36
N PRO A 326 -29.27 2.05 56.25
CA PRO A 326 -29.03 2.80 55.00
C PRO A 326 -30.15 3.82 54.60
N ILE A 327 -29.77 4.72 53.67
CA ILE A 327 -30.59 5.58 52.77
C ILE A 327 -31.31 6.83 53.37
N ASP A 328 -31.07 7.99 52.75
CA ASP A 328 -32.14 8.93 52.34
C ASP A 328 -31.83 9.47 50.93
N THR A 329 -32.81 9.39 50.03
CA THR A 329 -32.77 9.94 48.67
C THR A 329 -33.87 11.00 48.52
N SER A 330 -33.60 12.24 48.96
CA SER A 330 -34.54 13.34 48.80
C SER A 330 -33.88 14.72 48.66
N ARG A 331 -33.66 15.17 47.41
CA ARG A 331 -33.64 16.61 47.06
C ARG A 331 -33.98 16.84 45.59
N PRO A 332 -34.85 17.82 45.26
CA PRO A 332 -35.32 18.06 43.90
C PRO A 332 -34.34 18.93 43.10
N ALA A 333 -34.54 18.93 41.77
CA ALA A 333 -33.79 19.75 40.82
C ALA A 333 -34.11 21.25 40.92
N GLN A 334 -33.10 22.06 40.66
CA GLN A 334 -33.15 23.36 39.97
C GLN A 334 -32.02 23.38 38.94
#